data_AF-A0ABC9PAB0-F1
#
_entry.id   AF-A0ABC9PAB0-F1
#
_cell.length_a   1.000
_cell.length_b   1.000
_cell.length_c   1.000
_cell.angle_alpha   90.00
_cell.angle_beta   90.00
_cell.angle_gamma   90.00
#
_symmetry.space_group_name_H-M   'P 1'
#
loop_
_entity.id
_entity.type
_entity.pdbx_description
1 polymer ?
#
loop_
_entity_poly.entity_id
_entity_poly.type
_entity_poly.pdbx_seq_one_letter_code
_entity_poly.pdbx_strand_id
1 'polypeptide(L)'
;MHENHVNEKETAVENTERIAKNYAYERPAIQTALFILWRVHNKQYQTGARIFYDELEKATKTSKTAYKEALAFLEGAGMVVNEVVVESKVPQSLIQRYGILKDE
;
A
#
# COMPACT_ATOMS: atom_id res chain seq x y z
N MET A 1 -30.61 -0.50 -34.26
CA MET A 1 -29.21 -0.06 -34.23
C MET A 1 -29.14 1.20 -33.40
N HIS A 2 -28.44 1.17 -32.27
CA HIS A 2 -27.62 2.22 -31.69
C HIS A 2 -26.94 1.57 -30.48
N GLU A 3 -25.69 1.17 -30.70
CA GLU A 3 -24.74 0.83 -29.65
C GLU A 3 -24.56 2.03 -28.73
N ASN A 4 -24.27 1.78 -27.45
CA ASN A 4 -23.28 2.57 -26.73
C ASN A 4 -22.66 1.69 -25.66
N HIS A 5 -21.53 1.08 -26.04
CA HIS A 5 -20.49 0.68 -25.12
C HIS A 5 -19.90 1.94 -24.47
N VAL A 6 -19.95 2.03 -23.15
CA VAL A 6 -18.86 2.65 -22.39
C VAL A 6 -18.59 1.75 -21.19
N ASN A 7 -17.58 0.90 -21.34
CA ASN A 7 -17.01 0.09 -20.28
C ASN A 7 -16.19 1.03 -19.39
N GLU A 8 -16.82 1.60 -18.37
CA GLU A 8 -16.12 2.32 -17.32
C GLU A 8 -15.28 1.29 -16.56
N LYS A 9 -13.96 1.36 -16.74
CA LYS A 9 -13.00 0.63 -15.92
C LYS A 9 -13.22 1.08 -14.48
N GLU A 10 -13.99 0.30 -13.72
CA GLU A 10 -13.94 0.26 -12.26
C GLU A 10 -12.46 0.14 -11.89
N THR A 11 -11.87 1.28 -11.53
CA THR A 11 -10.56 1.31 -10.91
C THR A 11 -10.83 0.81 -9.50
N ALA A 12 -10.69 -0.50 -9.31
CA ALA A 12 -10.99 -1.16 -8.05
C ALA A 12 -10.25 -0.41 -6.93
N VAL A 13 -11.01 0.32 -6.11
CA VAL A 13 -10.54 0.73 -4.80
C VAL A 13 -10.27 -0.57 -4.09
N GLU A 14 -9.00 -0.93 -3.90
CA GLU A 14 -8.65 -2.18 -3.23
C GLU A 14 -9.38 -2.22 -1.89
N ASN A 15 -10.08 -3.34 -1.64
CA ASN A 15 -11.02 -3.45 -0.53
C ASN A 15 -10.23 -3.33 0.78
N THR A 16 -10.23 -2.14 1.37
CA THR A 16 -9.31 -1.74 2.44
C THR A 16 -9.38 -2.62 3.70
N GLU A 17 -10.50 -3.34 3.86
CA GLU A 17 -10.70 -4.36 4.91
C GLU A 17 -9.75 -5.56 4.80
N ARG A 18 -9.12 -5.77 3.64
CA ARG A 18 -8.19 -6.88 3.37
C ARG A 18 -6.72 -6.54 3.60
N ILE A 19 -6.39 -5.30 3.96
CA ILE A 19 -5.00 -4.85 4.13
C ILE A 19 -4.48 -5.21 5.51
N ALA A 20 -5.17 -4.75 6.56
CA ALA A 20 -4.76 -4.92 7.94
C ALA A 20 -5.94 -4.78 8.90
N LYS A 21 -5.92 -5.50 10.03
CA LYS A 21 -7.04 -5.55 11.00
C LYS A 21 -7.49 -4.18 11.51
N ASN A 22 -6.55 -3.24 11.67
CA ASN A 22 -6.82 -1.91 12.21
C ASN A 22 -6.74 -0.79 11.15
N TYR A 23 -6.68 -1.14 9.87
CA TYR A 23 -6.39 -0.20 8.77
C TYR A 23 -7.25 1.08 8.82
N ALA A 24 -8.57 0.94 8.95
CA ALA A 24 -9.51 2.07 8.92
C ALA A 24 -9.32 3.08 10.07
N TYR A 25 -8.73 2.67 11.19
CA TYR A 25 -8.53 3.51 12.37
C TYR A 25 -7.16 4.19 12.41
N GLU A 26 -6.27 3.81 11.50
CA GLU A 26 -4.94 4.39 11.40
C GLU A 26 -5.00 5.76 10.69
N ARG A 27 -4.07 6.65 11.04
CA ARG A 27 -3.92 7.92 10.33
C ARG A 27 -3.50 7.70 8.87
N PRO A 28 -3.79 8.62 7.93
CA PRO A 28 -3.56 8.41 6.49
C PRO A 28 -2.14 7.96 6.11
N ALA A 29 -1.11 8.53 6.76
CA ALA A 29 0.27 8.12 6.52
C ALA A 29 0.53 6.64 6.88
N ILE A 30 -0.06 6.17 7.98
CA ILE A 30 0.08 4.77 8.41
C ILE A 30 -0.75 3.87 7.49
N GLN A 31 -1.95 4.28 7.08
CA GLN A 31 -2.72 3.55 6.06
C GLN A 31 -1.91 3.34 4.77
N THR A 32 -1.29 4.39 4.23
CA THR A 32 -0.42 4.27 3.06
C THR A 32 0.76 3.33 3.31
N ALA A 33 1.40 3.42 4.47
CA ALA A 33 2.50 2.52 4.83
C ALA A 33 2.03 1.06 4.91
N LEU A 34 0.88 0.79 5.53
CA LEU A 34 0.30 -0.55 5.64
C LEU A 34 -0.08 -1.13 4.29
N PHE A 35 -0.61 -0.30 3.39
CA PHE A 35 -0.85 -0.69 2.00
C PHE A 35 0.44 -1.18 1.33
N ILE A 36 1.52 -0.40 1.40
CA ILE A 36 2.82 -0.79 0.83
C ILE A 36 3.35 -2.08 1.47
N LEU A 37 3.29 -2.20 2.80
CA LEU A 37 3.74 -3.41 3.50
C LEU A 37 2.92 -4.64 3.09
N TRP A 38 1.61 -4.48 2.90
CA TRP A 38 0.74 -5.55 2.42
C TRP A 38 1.10 -5.97 0.98
N ARG A 39 1.40 -5.01 0.08
CA ARG A 39 1.92 -5.31 -1.27
C ARG A 39 3.21 -6.12 -1.20
N VAL A 40 4.14 -5.77 -0.30
CA VAL A 40 5.39 -6.51 -0.10
C VAL A 40 5.10 -7.91 0.49
N HIS A 41 4.26 -7.99 1.51
CA HIS A 41 3.90 -9.24 2.18
C HIS A 41 3.29 -10.26 1.21
N ASN A 42 2.49 -9.77 0.27
CA ASN A 42 1.84 -10.57 -0.78
C ASN A 42 2.65 -10.65 -2.08
N LYS A 43 3.93 -10.25 -2.06
CA LYS A 43 4.88 -10.33 -3.18
C LYS A 43 4.49 -9.54 -4.44
N GLN A 44 3.57 -8.59 -4.29
CA GLN A 44 3.15 -7.67 -5.36
C GLN A 44 4.19 -6.56 -5.54
N TYR A 45 4.85 -6.15 -4.46
CA TYR A 45 6.11 -5.42 -4.51
C TYR A 45 7.27 -6.33 -4.10
N GLN A 46 8.36 -6.24 -4.85
CA GLN A 46 9.59 -7.01 -4.64
C GLN A 46 10.76 -6.04 -4.43
N THR A 47 11.87 -6.53 -3.87
CA THR A 47 13.10 -5.73 -3.76
C THR A 47 13.48 -5.13 -5.12
N GLY A 48 13.79 -3.83 -5.13
CA GLY A 48 14.06 -3.05 -6.33
C GLY A 48 12.83 -2.40 -6.96
N ALA A 49 11.61 -2.74 -6.50
CA ALA A 49 10.39 -2.06 -6.95
C ALA A 49 10.39 -0.60 -6.48
N ARG A 50 10.14 0.32 -7.41
CA ARG A 50 9.94 1.73 -7.10
C ARG A 50 8.48 1.99 -6.76
N ILE A 51 8.27 2.71 -5.67
CA ILE A 51 6.97 3.15 -5.20
C ILE A 51 6.68 4.51 -5.84
N PHE A 52 5.58 4.61 -6.55
CA PHE A 52 5.16 5.85 -7.20
C PHE A 52 3.96 6.46 -6.47
N TYR A 53 4.05 7.76 -6.17
CA TYR A 53 2.95 8.51 -5.56
C TYR A 53 1.62 8.31 -6.31
N ASP A 54 1.63 8.48 -7.63
CA ASP A 54 0.43 8.43 -8.47
C ASP A 54 -0.28 7.06 -8.41
N GLU A 55 0.47 5.97 -8.19
CA GLU A 55 -0.11 4.63 -8.00
C GLU A 55 -0.84 4.56 -6.66
N LEU A 56 -0.20 5.02 -5.59
CA LEU A 56 -0.77 4.99 -4.25
C LEU A 56 -1.95 5.95 -4.09
N GLU A 57 -1.89 7.12 -4.70
CA GLU A 57 -2.99 8.10 -4.71
C GLU A 57 -4.24 7.48 -5.34
N LYS A 58 -4.09 6.76 -6.45
CA LYS A 58 -5.22 6.05 -7.11
C LYS A 58 -5.76 4.90 -6.25
N ALA A 59 -4.88 4.12 -5.62
CA ALA A 59 -5.28 2.95 -4.85
C ALA A 59 -5.90 3.30 -3.50
N THR A 60 -5.39 4.33 -2.81
CA THR A 60 -5.70 4.62 -1.40
C THR A 60 -6.26 6.01 -1.14
N LYS A 61 -6.32 6.88 -2.17
CA LYS A 61 -6.66 8.32 -2.03
C LYS A 61 -5.73 9.06 -1.08
N THR A 62 -4.48 8.60 -0.96
CA THR A 62 -3.46 9.25 -0.12
C THR A 62 -3.07 10.62 -0.64
N SER A 63 -2.67 11.53 0.26
CA SER A 63 -2.11 12.84 -0.10
C SER A 63 -0.58 12.79 -0.20
N LYS A 64 0.03 13.76 -0.90
CA LYS A 64 1.51 13.87 -0.99
C LYS A 64 2.19 13.94 0.38
N THR A 65 1.57 14.60 1.36
CA THR A 65 2.11 14.68 2.73
C THR A 65 2.08 13.31 3.40
N ALA A 66 0.93 12.63 3.36
CA ALA A 66 0.79 11.28 3.93
C ALA A 66 1.71 10.27 3.26
N TYR A 67 1.90 10.36 1.93
CA TYR A 67 2.86 9.57 1.18
C TYR A 67 4.30 9.76 1.69
N LYS A 68 4.77 11.01 1.85
CA LYS A 68 6.13 11.29 2.35
C LYS A 68 6.33 10.77 3.78
N GLU A 69 5.32 10.94 4.64
CA GLU A 69 5.36 10.41 6.00
C GLU A 69 5.37 8.86 6.02
N ALA A 70 4.62 8.22 5.12
CA ALA A 70 4.63 6.77 4.95
C ALA A 70 6.02 6.27 4.54
N LEU A 71 6.66 6.93 3.57
CA LEU A 71 8.02 6.61 3.16
C LEU A 71 9.02 6.76 4.31
N ALA A 72 8.95 7.86 5.06
CA ALA A 72 9.83 8.07 6.22
C ALA A 72 9.64 6.99 7.29
N PHE A 73 8.40 6.56 7.54
CA PHE A 73 8.12 5.43 8.42
C PHE A 73 8.74 4.13 7.91
N LEU A 74 8.60 3.84 6.61
CA LEU A 74 9.13 2.62 5.99
C LEU A 74 10.66 2.62 5.89
N GLU A 75 11.29 3.79 5.71
CA GLU A 75 12.73 3.98 5.80
C GLU A 75 13.24 3.68 7.21
N GLY A 76 12.58 4.22 8.25
CA GLY A 76 12.89 3.89 9.64
C GLY A 76 12.68 2.41 9.99
N ALA A 77 11.78 1.73 9.28
CA ALA A 77 11.54 0.29 9.41
C ALA A 77 12.47 -0.58 8.55
N GLY A 78 13.36 0.01 7.74
CA GLY A 78 14.29 -0.71 6.86
C GLY A 78 13.63 -1.39 5.66
N MET A 79 12.41 -0.97 5.27
CA MET A 79 11.65 -1.58 4.19
C MET A 79 11.84 -0.88 2.84
N VAL A 80 12.06 0.43 2.88
CA VAL A 80 12.18 1.29 1.70
C VAL A 80 13.39 2.21 1.87
N VAL A 81 14.05 2.59 0.79
CA VAL A 81 15.05 3.67 0.76
C VAL A 81 14.85 4.46 -0.53
N ASN A 82 14.70 5.79 -0.44
CA ASN A 82 14.52 6.65 -1.62
C ASN A 82 13.41 6.14 -2.56
N GLU A 83 12.24 5.83 -1.99
CA GLU A 83 11.08 5.28 -2.72
C GLU A 83 11.28 3.87 -3.31
N VAL A 84 12.39 3.20 -3.05
CA VAL A 84 12.67 1.83 -3.55
C VAL A 84 12.53 0.82 -2.43
N VAL A 85 11.77 -0.25 -2.66
CA VAL A 85 11.67 -1.38 -1.72
C VAL A 85 13.02 -2.07 -1.64
N VAL A 86 13.57 -2.21 -0.43
CA VAL A 86 14.89 -2.84 -0.20
C VAL A 86 14.78 -4.21 0.47
N GLU A 87 13.64 -4.53 1.07
CA GLU A 87 13.42 -5.80 1.76
C GLU A 87 12.24 -6.57 1.15
N SER A 88 12.44 -7.88 1.00
CA SER A 88 11.48 -8.83 0.41
C SER A 88 10.49 -9.40 1.42
N LYS A 89 10.74 -9.23 2.72
CA LYS A 89 9.93 -9.75 3.81
C LYS A 89 9.62 -8.68 4.84
N VAL A 90 8.32 -8.45 5.07
CA VAL A 90 7.89 -7.57 6.17
C VAL A 90 8.29 -8.18 7.52
N PRO A 91 8.95 -7.42 8.42
CA PRO A 91 9.28 -7.85 9.77
C PRO A 91 8.07 -8.39 10.52
N GLN A 92 8.25 -9.52 11.21
CA GLN A 92 7.17 -10.20 11.94
C GLN A 92 6.53 -9.31 13.01
N SER A 93 7.32 -8.43 13.63
CA SER A 93 6.85 -7.44 14.59
C SER A 93 5.84 -6.46 14.00
N LEU A 94 6.03 -6.02 12.74
CA LEU A 94 5.09 -5.15 12.04
C LEU A 94 3.81 -5.90 11.65
N ILE A 95 3.95 -7.14 11.18
CA ILE A 95 2.79 -8.00 10.85
C ILE A 95 1.91 -8.17 12.09
N GLN A 96 2.50 -8.50 13.24
CA GLN A 96 1.75 -8.70 14.48
C GLN A 96 1.16 -7.40 15.02
N ARG A 97 1.93 -6.30 15.02
CA ARG A 97 1.50 -5.01 15.55
C ARG A 97 0.30 -4.44 14.80
N TYR A 98 0.34 -4.49 13.47
CA TYR A 98 -0.69 -3.88 12.63
C TYR A 98 -1.72 -4.89 12.11
N GLY A 99 -1.47 -6.19 12.30
CA GLY A 99 -2.35 -7.25 11.82
C GLY A 99 -2.44 -7.29 10.30
N ILE A 100 -1.29 -7.19 9.62
CA ILE A 100 -1.20 -7.22 8.15
C ILE A 100 -1.66 -8.59 7.65
N LEU A 101 -2.57 -8.59 6.67
CA LEU A 101 -3.22 -9.80 6.17
C LEU A 101 -2.51 -10.35 4.92
N LYS A 102 -2.74 -11.63 4.63
CA LYS A 102 -2.36 -12.25 3.36
C LYS A 102 -3.56 -12.22 2.41
N ASP A 103 -3.27 -12.10 1.13
CA ASP A 103 -4.21 -12.48 0.08
C ASP A 103 -4.37 -13.99 0.11
N GLU A 104 -5.61 -14.45 0.36
CA GLU A 104 -6.02 -15.84 0.27
C GLU A 104 -6.22 -16.29 -1.17
#